data_AF-A0A9P4MX48-F1
#
_entry.id   AF-A0A9P4MX48-F1
#
_cell.length_a   1.000
_cell.length_b   1.000
_cell.length_c   1.000
_cell.angle_alpha   90.00
_cell.angle_beta   90.00
_cell.angle_gamma   90.00
#
_symmetry.space_group_name_H-M   'P 1'
#
loop_
_entity.id
_entity.type
_entity.pdbx_description
1 polymer ?
#
loop_
_entity_poly.entity_id
_entity_poly.type
_entity_poly.pdbx_seq_one_letter_code
_entity_poly.pdbx_strand_id
1 'polypeptide(L)'
;MMQKKTIPAKANFIHLNPKIDPPGQDQVAIPMPSKEWNITNRLVVLKNYGASENNDALVSQEAILKSPVSTPTSPIFLSDCPIIISGKSPEAVRSYCDVLATSLSGKGTTSNLADVAYNLAMKPNRGFDYSLTFVSRSIEQLQSDLTRAISGATALNRTRSQEPYVVLCFGGQDGLTAHLSKVLYDNSVLLQRHLHECSLVCTEKLSLPSLFPTIFSPEPIKDIVTLHCILFSIQYACGKSWLDCGLKVDRMIGYSFGQLTALCVAGSLSLFEALRLVSKRARLVQQHYGSRNAIMLAVEVSDVGRLLRIAQQQHPDFSADIACYNGPQNFVITGDEMSIQAIEKASAVFRSNFRSTRLANRNAFQSRLLDDILPELTQAARELHFKPLEIPIEACSNVDDWSEMTPEKIVRHSRQAVHFMDAVRRVEQRAKGSVIWLEAGSGSAIIPMIERAVYENDDRNVYIATPLRYDANAQLNLAKATSRLWSSGVRTQFWPFHSSQSASYNWVNLSPCQFKKTRY
;
A
#
# COMPACT_ATOMS: atom_id res chain seq x y z
N MET A 1 -41.38 -5.62 -5.62
CA MET A 1 -42.33 -6.06 -4.58
C MET A 1 -41.64 -6.23 -3.23
N MET A 2 -40.77 -7.22 -3.07
CA MET A 2 -40.12 -7.54 -1.79
C MET A 2 -39.32 -6.37 -1.20
N GLN A 3 -38.40 -5.76 -1.96
CA GLN A 3 -37.56 -4.64 -1.50
C GLN A 3 -38.35 -3.40 -1.03
N LYS A 4 -39.48 -3.11 -1.68
CA LYS A 4 -40.33 -1.96 -1.35
C LYS A 4 -41.47 -2.31 -0.40
N LYS A 5 -41.59 -3.59 0.00
CA LYS A 5 -42.67 -4.13 0.84
C LYS A 5 -44.07 -3.76 0.32
N THR A 6 -44.25 -3.82 -0.99
CA THR A 6 -45.51 -3.46 -1.65
C THR A 6 -45.84 -4.44 -2.76
N ILE A 7 -47.09 -4.91 -2.79
CA ILE A 7 -47.70 -5.63 -3.92
C ILE A 7 -48.38 -4.58 -4.81
N PRO A 8 -47.90 -4.34 -6.05
CA PRO A 8 -48.49 -3.35 -6.93
C PRO A 8 -49.89 -3.78 -7.36
N ALA A 9 -50.76 -2.80 -7.61
CA ALA A 9 -52.05 -3.04 -8.23
C ALA A 9 -51.89 -3.72 -9.60
N LYS A 10 -52.84 -4.60 -9.95
CA LYS A 10 -52.88 -5.18 -11.30
C LYS A 10 -53.43 -4.15 -12.28
N ALA A 11 -52.56 -3.61 -13.14
CA ALA A 11 -52.98 -2.72 -14.22
C ALA A 11 -54.01 -3.44 -15.13
N ASN A 12 -55.06 -2.71 -15.52
CA ASN A 12 -56.13 -3.16 -16.44
C ASN A 12 -57.07 -4.26 -15.92
N PHE A 13 -57.09 -4.57 -14.62
CA PHE A 13 -58.13 -5.43 -14.05
C PHE A 13 -59.34 -4.59 -13.63
N ILE A 14 -60.52 -4.87 -14.20
CA ILE A 14 -61.77 -4.12 -13.94
C ILE A 14 -62.82 -5.04 -13.29
N HIS A 15 -63.09 -6.19 -13.91
CA HIS A 15 -64.00 -7.22 -13.40
C HIS A 15 -63.38 -8.60 -13.56
N LEU A 16 -63.76 -9.54 -12.67
CA LEU A 16 -63.35 -10.94 -12.78
C LEU A 16 -64.04 -11.60 -13.97
N ASN A 17 -63.34 -12.51 -14.67
CA ASN A 17 -63.97 -13.33 -15.69
C ASN A 17 -65.05 -14.21 -15.04
N PRO A 18 -66.31 -14.21 -15.54
CA PRO A 18 -67.40 -15.00 -14.96
C PRO A 18 -67.15 -16.52 -14.91
N LYS A 19 -66.20 -17.02 -15.70
CA LYS A 19 -65.79 -18.44 -15.70
C LYS A 19 -64.83 -18.82 -14.56
N ILE A 20 -64.38 -17.85 -13.78
CA ILE A 20 -63.45 -18.07 -12.67
C ILE A 20 -64.24 -17.87 -11.38
N ASP A 21 -64.17 -18.84 -10.48
CA ASP A 21 -64.80 -18.73 -9.17
C ASP A 21 -64.28 -17.49 -8.41
N PRO A 22 -65.16 -16.77 -7.70
CA PRO A 22 -64.77 -15.53 -7.04
C PRO A 22 -63.66 -15.77 -6.00
N PRO A 23 -62.53 -15.04 -6.08
CA PRO A 23 -61.44 -15.16 -5.12
C PRO A 23 -61.93 -14.75 -3.72
N GLY A 24 -61.99 -15.72 -2.81
CA GLY A 24 -62.49 -15.51 -1.45
C GLY A 24 -62.62 -16.80 -0.63
N GLN A 25 -62.95 -17.93 -1.25
CA GLN A 25 -62.99 -19.24 -0.57
C GLN A 25 -61.58 -19.83 -0.37
N ASP A 26 -60.65 -19.57 -1.29
CA ASP A 26 -59.28 -20.14 -1.28
C ASP A 26 -58.19 -19.17 -0.80
N GLN A 27 -58.56 -18.11 -0.08
CA GLN A 27 -57.63 -17.04 0.37
C GLN A 27 -56.84 -16.35 -0.76
N VAL A 28 -57.29 -16.46 -2.01
CA VAL A 28 -56.73 -15.76 -3.16
C VAL A 28 -57.33 -14.35 -3.24
N ALA A 29 -56.50 -13.34 -3.55
CA ALA A 29 -56.96 -11.98 -3.78
C ALA A 29 -56.21 -11.33 -4.94
N ILE A 30 -56.92 -10.51 -5.72
CA ILE A 30 -56.32 -9.67 -6.79
C ILE A 30 -56.14 -8.26 -6.21
N PRO A 31 -54.91 -7.69 -6.22
CA PRO A 31 -54.64 -6.41 -5.58
C PRO A 31 -55.26 -5.24 -6.36
N MET A 32 -56.25 -4.59 -5.74
CA MET A 32 -56.81 -3.28 -6.11
C MET A 32 -57.18 -2.52 -4.82
N PRO A 33 -56.53 -1.39 -4.45
CA PRO A 33 -55.31 -0.79 -4.99
C PRO A 33 -54.03 -1.55 -4.55
N SER A 34 -52.85 -0.98 -4.79
CA SER A 34 -51.57 -1.52 -4.29
C SER A 34 -51.64 -1.76 -2.79
N LYS A 35 -51.15 -2.91 -2.33
CA LYS A 35 -51.22 -3.32 -0.92
C LYS A 35 -49.83 -3.33 -0.30
N GLU A 36 -49.75 -2.89 0.94
CA GLU A 36 -48.56 -3.06 1.75
C GLU A 36 -48.36 -4.56 2.04
N TRP A 37 -47.10 -5.00 2.05
CA TRP A 37 -46.73 -6.40 2.19
C TRP A 37 -45.82 -6.60 3.40
N ASN A 38 -46.36 -6.36 4.60
CA ASN A 38 -45.64 -6.39 5.87
C ASN A 38 -45.74 -7.75 6.57
N ILE A 39 -45.02 -8.74 6.05
CA ILE A 39 -44.86 -10.05 6.68
C ILE A 39 -43.38 -10.39 6.90
N THR A 40 -43.10 -11.23 7.89
CA THR A 40 -41.81 -11.87 8.15
C THR A 40 -41.67 -13.08 7.22
N ASN A 41 -40.80 -13.00 6.22
CA ASN A 41 -40.59 -13.95 5.10
C ASN A 41 -41.60 -13.83 3.96
N ARG A 42 -41.25 -13.03 2.95
CA ARG A 42 -42.02 -12.90 1.71
C ARG A 42 -41.61 -13.99 0.72
N LEU A 43 -42.58 -14.76 0.25
CA LEU A 43 -42.43 -15.75 -0.82
C LEU A 43 -43.24 -15.30 -2.04
N VAL A 44 -42.70 -15.52 -3.23
CA VAL A 44 -43.39 -15.35 -4.51
C VAL A 44 -43.27 -16.65 -5.29
N VAL A 45 -44.38 -17.08 -5.90
CA VAL A 45 -44.36 -18.09 -6.94
C VAL A 45 -44.53 -17.38 -8.28
N LEU A 46 -43.52 -17.47 -9.14
CA LEU A 46 -43.55 -17.01 -10.52
C LEU A 46 -43.93 -18.22 -11.39
N LYS A 47 -44.93 -18.04 -12.26
CA LYS A 47 -45.37 -19.07 -13.21
C LYS A 47 -45.27 -18.51 -14.63
N ASN A 48 -44.74 -19.29 -15.55
CA ASN A 48 -44.64 -18.95 -16.97
C ASN A 48 -45.11 -20.14 -17.82
N TYR A 49 -46.05 -19.89 -18.72
CA TYR A 49 -46.68 -20.93 -19.55
C TYR A 49 -46.46 -20.60 -21.02
N GLY A 50 -45.73 -21.46 -21.74
CA GLY A 50 -45.45 -21.34 -23.17
C GLY A 50 -46.51 -22.02 -24.03
N ALA A 51 -46.78 -21.47 -25.21
CA ALA A 51 -47.74 -22.05 -26.16
C ALA A 51 -47.35 -23.44 -26.68
N SER A 52 -46.07 -23.81 -26.57
CA SER A 52 -45.54 -25.15 -26.88
C SER A 52 -45.63 -26.12 -25.69
N GLU A 53 -46.55 -25.88 -24.75
CA GLU A 53 -46.79 -26.69 -23.54
C GLU A 53 -45.65 -26.73 -22.52
N ASN A 54 -44.63 -25.87 -22.65
CA ASN A 54 -43.59 -25.72 -21.63
C ASN A 54 -44.12 -24.88 -20.46
N ASN A 55 -44.21 -25.50 -19.28
CA ASN A 55 -44.74 -24.90 -18.07
C ASN A 55 -43.65 -24.79 -17.01
N ASP A 56 -43.23 -23.57 -16.69
CA ASP A 56 -42.19 -23.30 -15.71
C ASP A 56 -42.78 -22.63 -14.46
N ALA A 57 -42.27 -23.02 -13.29
CA ALA A 57 -42.58 -22.37 -12.03
C ALA A 57 -41.31 -22.16 -11.19
N LEU A 58 -41.17 -20.98 -10.60
CA LEU A 58 -40.07 -20.60 -9.73
C LEU A 58 -40.62 -20.07 -8.41
N VAL A 59 -40.14 -20.62 -7.29
CA VAL A 59 -40.38 -20.07 -5.96
C VAL A 59 -39.20 -19.17 -5.59
N SER A 60 -39.48 -17.93 -5.24
CA SER A 60 -38.49 -16.93 -4.83
C SER A 60 -38.80 -16.46 -3.42
N GLN A 61 -37.78 -16.36 -2.58
CA GLN A 61 -37.87 -15.84 -1.23
C GLN A 61 -37.13 -14.50 -1.14
N GLU A 62 -37.65 -13.62 -0.30
CA GLU A 62 -36.92 -12.43 0.10
C GLU A 62 -35.53 -12.78 0.64
N ALA A 63 -34.52 -12.04 0.19
CA ALA A 63 -33.16 -12.23 0.66
C ALA A 63 -33.14 -12.05 2.19
N ILE A 64 -32.70 -13.09 2.90
CA ILE A 64 -32.35 -12.96 4.32
C ILE A 64 -31.11 -12.06 4.34
N LEU A 65 -31.32 -10.77 4.55
CA LEU A 65 -30.25 -9.89 5.01
C LEU A 65 -29.84 -10.50 6.34
N LYS A 66 -28.74 -11.26 6.36
CA LYS A 66 -28.11 -11.66 7.61
C LYS A 66 -28.02 -10.37 8.41
N SER A 67 -28.66 -10.33 9.59
CA SER A 67 -28.41 -9.26 10.57
C SER A 67 -26.90 -9.05 10.56
N PRO A 68 -26.41 -7.81 10.39
CA PRO A 68 -24.97 -7.59 10.30
C PRO A 68 -24.34 -8.39 11.42
N VAL A 69 -23.49 -9.35 11.05
CA VAL A 69 -22.61 -10.03 12.01
C VAL A 69 -22.06 -8.89 12.85
N SER A 70 -22.39 -8.92 14.16
CA SER A 70 -22.17 -7.88 15.15
C SER A 70 -21.49 -6.66 14.57
N THR A 71 -22.24 -5.56 14.39
CA THR A 71 -21.73 -4.23 13.98
C THR A 71 -20.26 -4.10 14.36
N PRO A 72 -19.35 -3.79 13.43
CA PRO A 72 -17.94 -3.69 13.75
C PRO A 72 -17.79 -2.87 15.03
N THR A 73 -16.97 -3.37 15.95
CA THR A 73 -16.85 -2.86 17.34
C THR A 73 -16.50 -1.38 17.41
N SER A 74 -16.18 -0.75 16.27
CA SER A 74 -16.15 0.70 16.06
C SER A 74 -16.56 1.05 14.61
N PRO A 75 -17.31 2.14 14.39
CA PRO A 75 -17.58 2.64 13.05
C PRO A 75 -16.28 3.06 12.36
N ILE A 76 -16.12 2.68 11.08
CA ILE A 76 -14.98 3.12 10.25
C ILE A 76 -15.19 4.58 9.87
N PHE A 77 -14.17 5.40 10.12
CA PHE A 77 -14.12 6.80 9.73
C PHE A 77 -13.02 7.01 8.68
N LEU A 78 -13.43 6.99 7.41
CA LEU A 78 -12.58 7.38 6.29
C LEU A 78 -12.81 8.85 5.95
N SER A 79 -11.84 9.71 6.26
CA SER A 79 -11.86 11.12 5.88
C SER A 79 -11.44 11.35 4.43
N ASP A 80 -10.65 10.45 3.86
CA ASP A 80 -10.08 10.60 2.51
C ASP A 80 -10.31 9.30 1.72
N CYS A 81 -11.18 9.38 0.71
CA CYS A 81 -11.57 8.22 -0.09
C CYS A 81 -11.03 8.36 -1.52
N PRO A 82 -10.29 7.37 -2.05
CA PRO A 82 -9.93 7.35 -3.45
C PRO A 82 -11.16 6.99 -4.29
N ILE A 83 -11.40 7.78 -5.33
CA ILE A 83 -12.50 7.63 -6.27
C ILE A 83 -11.95 7.16 -7.60
N ILE A 84 -12.61 6.19 -8.22
CA ILE A 84 -12.35 5.74 -9.58
C ILE A 84 -13.65 5.67 -10.36
N ILE A 85 -13.63 6.21 -11.57
CA ILE A 85 -14.72 6.14 -12.53
C ILE A 85 -14.13 5.69 -13.86
N SER A 86 -14.64 4.61 -14.45
CA SER A 86 -14.12 4.06 -15.70
C SER A 86 -15.18 3.98 -16.80
N GLY A 87 -14.75 4.03 -18.06
CA GLY A 87 -15.63 3.95 -19.22
C GLY A 87 -14.87 3.68 -20.52
N LYS A 88 -15.57 3.15 -21.54
CA LYS A 88 -14.97 2.78 -22.84
C LYS A 88 -14.54 3.99 -23.69
N SER A 89 -15.05 5.18 -23.40
CA SER A 89 -14.66 6.41 -24.09
C SER A 89 -14.66 7.60 -23.12
N PRO A 90 -13.99 8.72 -23.46
CA PRO A 90 -14.05 9.95 -22.67
C PRO A 90 -15.48 10.43 -22.41
N GLU A 91 -16.35 10.34 -23.42
CA GLU A 91 -17.75 10.77 -23.33
C GLU A 91 -18.56 9.89 -22.38
N ALA A 92 -18.31 8.57 -22.38
CA ALA A 92 -18.96 7.65 -21.46
C ALA A 92 -18.58 7.94 -20.00
N VAL A 93 -17.32 8.26 -19.74
CA VAL A 93 -16.85 8.67 -18.41
C VAL A 93 -17.53 9.97 -17.97
N ARG A 94 -17.54 11.00 -18.83
CA ARG A 94 -18.16 12.31 -18.52
C ARG A 94 -19.68 12.20 -18.31
N SER A 95 -20.36 11.46 -19.19
CA SER A 95 -21.80 11.20 -19.06
C SER A 95 -22.12 10.44 -17.76
N TYR A 96 -21.25 9.51 -17.35
CA TYR A 96 -21.45 8.84 -16.08
C TYR A 96 -21.19 9.76 -14.88
N CYS A 97 -20.23 10.68 -14.96
CA CYS A 97 -20.03 11.72 -13.94
C CYS A 97 -21.28 12.60 -13.76
N ASP A 98 -21.95 12.98 -14.86
CA ASP A 98 -23.18 13.77 -14.85
C ASP A 98 -24.35 13.05 -14.15
N VAL A 99 -24.55 11.77 -14.50
CA VAL A 99 -25.58 10.93 -13.87
C VAL A 99 -25.30 10.70 -12.39
N LEU A 100 -24.03 10.51 -12.01
CA LEU A 100 -23.63 10.38 -10.61
C LEU A 100 -23.86 11.69 -9.84
N ALA A 101 -23.47 12.84 -10.39
CA ALA A 101 -23.68 14.14 -9.76
C ALA A 101 -25.17 14.42 -9.52
N THR A 102 -26.02 14.10 -10.51
CA THR A 102 -27.48 14.23 -10.39
C THR A 102 -28.04 13.29 -9.31
N SER A 103 -27.58 12.04 -9.26
CA SER A 103 -28.02 11.06 -8.27
C SER A 103 -27.65 11.45 -6.84
N LEU A 104 -26.48 12.07 -6.64
CA LEU A 104 -26.01 12.50 -5.32
C LEU A 104 -26.79 13.73 -4.81
N SER A 105 -27.31 14.57 -5.71
CA SER A 105 -28.12 15.75 -5.38
C SER A 105 -29.58 15.43 -5.03
N GLY A 106 -30.04 14.19 -5.23
CA GLY A 106 -31.43 13.78 -4.98
C GLY A 106 -31.79 13.80 -3.49
N LYS A 107 -32.95 14.40 -3.15
CA LYS A 107 -33.53 14.35 -1.79
C LYS A 107 -33.90 12.91 -1.44
N GLY A 108 -33.01 12.18 -0.74
CA GLY A 108 -33.28 10.82 -0.25
C GLY A 108 -32.05 9.90 -0.15
N THR A 109 -30.90 10.28 -0.69
CA THR A 109 -29.66 9.49 -0.57
C THR A 109 -28.88 9.88 0.67
N THR A 110 -29.15 9.21 1.80
CA THR A 110 -28.28 9.19 2.98
C THR A 110 -27.04 8.32 2.71
N SER A 111 -26.28 8.63 1.66
CA SER A 111 -25.09 7.87 1.30
C SER A 111 -23.84 8.55 1.84
N ASN A 112 -23.16 7.89 2.77
CA ASN A 112 -21.85 8.32 3.23
C ASN A 112 -20.85 8.23 2.06
N LEU A 113 -19.89 9.15 1.98
CA LEU A 113 -18.82 9.16 0.97
C LEU A 113 -18.10 7.81 0.90
N ALA A 114 -17.81 7.20 2.06
CA ALA A 114 -17.11 5.93 2.13
C ALA A 114 -17.88 4.80 1.41
N ASP A 115 -19.21 4.76 1.56
CA ASP A 115 -20.05 3.81 0.84
C ASP A 115 -20.00 4.08 -0.66
N VAL A 116 -20.16 5.34 -1.09
CA VAL A 116 -20.11 5.71 -2.52
C VAL A 116 -18.76 5.31 -3.13
N ALA A 117 -17.66 5.66 -2.46
CA ALA A 117 -16.30 5.34 -2.90
C ALA A 117 -16.05 3.83 -2.97
N TYR A 118 -16.48 3.07 -1.96
CA TYR A 118 -16.39 1.61 -1.96
C TYR A 118 -17.14 1.00 -3.15
N ASN A 119 -18.38 1.43 -3.38
CA ASN A 119 -19.20 0.92 -4.49
C ASN A 119 -18.60 1.31 -5.87
N LEU A 120 -18.05 2.52 -6.01
CA LEU A 120 -17.32 2.97 -7.20
C LEU A 120 -16.01 2.20 -7.42
N ALA A 121 -15.36 1.74 -6.35
CA ALA A 121 -14.13 0.97 -6.46
C ALA A 121 -14.39 -0.51 -6.80
N MET A 122 -15.49 -1.09 -6.31
CA MET A 122 -15.77 -2.53 -6.37
C MET A 122 -16.66 -2.98 -7.53
N LYS A 123 -17.61 -2.14 -7.97
CA LYS A 123 -18.60 -2.53 -9.00
C LYS A 123 -18.16 -2.36 -10.45
N PRO A 124 -17.46 -1.27 -10.82
CA PRO A 124 -17.18 -1.01 -12.23
C PRO A 124 -16.20 -2.02 -12.83
N ASN A 125 -16.32 -2.23 -14.14
CA ASN A 125 -15.32 -2.98 -14.88
C ASN A 125 -14.03 -2.15 -14.98
N ARG A 126 -12.94 -2.67 -14.40
CA ARG A 126 -11.60 -2.07 -14.44
C ARG A 126 -10.84 -2.35 -15.74
N GLY A 127 -11.47 -3.01 -16.71
CA GLY A 127 -10.92 -3.29 -18.04
C GLY A 127 -11.24 -2.23 -19.10
N PHE A 128 -11.78 -1.07 -18.73
CA PHE A 128 -12.06 -0.01 -19.69
C PHE A 128 -10.82 0.86 -19.98
N ASP A 129 -10.80 1.47 -21.16
CA ASP A 129 -9.65 2.22 -21.67
C ASP A 129 -9.47 3.60 -21.04
N TYR A 130 -10.55 4.18 -20.48
CA TYR A 130 -10.53 5.50 -19.88
C TYR A 130 -10.95 5.45 -18.42
N SER A 131 -10.23 6.18 -17.57
CA SER A 131 -10.58 6.34 -16.17
C SER A 131 -10.35 7.76 -15.67
N LEU A 132 -11.14 8.14 -14.67
CA LEU A 132 -10.99 9.33 -13.85
C LEU A 132 -10.70 8.89 -12.43
N THR A 133 -9.63 9.40 -11.84
CA THR A 133 -9.18 9.05 -10.49
C THR A 133 -8.82 10.30 -9.71
N PHE A 134 -9.33 10.41 -8.49
CA PHE A 134 -9.01 11.52 -7.58
C PHE A 134 -9.28 11.10 -6.13
N VAL A 135 -9.03 11.97 -5.17
CA VAL A 135 -9.34 11.73 -3.76
C VAL A 135 -10.37 12.77 -3.34
N SER A 136 -11.45 12.32 -2.69
CA SER A 136 -12.48 13.20 -2.14
C SER A 136 -12.57 13.03 -0.62
N ARG A 137 -12.98 14.09 0.06
CA ARG A 137 -13.18 14.15 1.52
C ARG A 137 -14.61 14.33 1.95
N SER A 138 -15.48 14.75 1.04
CA SER A 138 -16.92 14.88 1.31
C SER A 138 -17.75 14.63 0.05
N ILE A 139 -19.07 14.53 0.23
CA ILE A 139 -20.00 14.44 -0.90
C ILE A 139 -20.00 15.74 -1.72
N GLU A 140 -19.86 16.90 -1.07
CA GLU A 140 -19.80 18.21 -1.72
C GLU A 140 -18.52 18.34 -2.57
N GLN A 141 -17.38 17.89 -2.04
CA GLN A 141 -16.14 17.85 -2.81
C GLN A 141 -16.26 16.88 -3.99
N LEU A 142 -16.86 15.70 -3.77
CA LEU A 142 -17.11 14.73 -4.85
C LEU A 142 -17.96 15.36 -5.97
N GLN A 143 -19.03 16.07 -5.62
CA GLN A 143 -19.87 16.78 -6.61
C GLN A 143 -19.09 17.86 -7.37
N SER A 144 -18.22 18.62 -6.69
CA SER A 144 -17.34 19.61 -7.32
C SER A 144 -16.37 18.95 -8.32
N ASP A 145 -15.72 17.86 -7.92
CA ASP A 145 -14.77 17.13 -8.77
C ASP A 145 -15.46 16.48 -9.98
N LEU A 146 -16.67 15.95 -9.80
CA LEU A 146 -17.51 15.45 -10.91
C LEU A 146 -17.85 16.59 -11.89
N THR A 147 -18.22 17.77 -11.39
CA THR A 147 -18.54 18.94 -12.23
C THR A 147 -17.34 19.38 -13.06
N ARG A 148 -16.13 19.38 -12.48
CA ARG A 148 -14.88 19.67 -13.20
C ARG A 148 -14.55 18.61 -14.26
N ALA A 149 -14.85 17.35 -14.00
CA ALA A 149 -14.67 16.29 -15.00
C ALA A 149 -15.65 16.43 -16.17
N ILE A 150 -16.91 16.80 -15.90
CA ILE A 150 -17.95 17.05 -16.91
C ILE A 150 -17.53 18.20 -17.84
N SER A 151 -17.02 19.30 -17.29
CA SER A 151 -16.56 20.45 -18.09
C SER A 151 -15.25 20.20 -18.85
N GLY A 152 -14.60 19.06 -18.63
CA GLY A 152 -13.31 18.72 -19.24
C GLY A 152 -12.10 19.41 -18.60
N ALA A 153 -12.29 20.11 -17.47
CA ALA A 153 -11.20 20.74 -16.72
C ALA A 153 -10.27 19.71 -16.05
N THR A 154 -10.74 18.48 -15.86
CA THR A 154 -9.93 17.37 -15.35
C THR A 154 -9.59 16.41 -16.49
N ALA A 155 -8.30 16.16 -16.70
CA ALA A 155 -7.82 15.20 -17.68
C ALA A 155 -8.21 13.76 -17.28
N LEU A 156 -8.61 12.96 -18.28
CA LEU A 156 -8.87 11.53 -18.10
C LEU A 156 -7.59 10.74 -18.32
N ASN A 157 -7.41 9.69 -17.53
CA ASN A 157 -6.36 8.72 -17.74
C ASN A 157 -6.76 7.78 -18.87
N ARG A 158 -5.79 7.42 -19.71
CA ARG A 158 -5.95 6.38 -20.74
C ARG A 158 -5.08 5.18 -20.38
N THR A 159 -5.67 3.99 -20.43
CA THR A 159 -4.96 2.73 -20.24
C THR A 159 -3.84 2.62 -21.27
N ARG A 160 -2.63 2.35 -20.79
CA ARG A 160 -1.44 2.18 -21.64
C ARG A 160 -1.47 0.79 -22.29
N SER A 161 -0.81 0.65 -23.44
CA SER A 161 -0.73 -0.62 -24.17
C SER A 161 0.13 -1.68 -23.46
N GLN A 162 1.08 -1.24 -22.63
CA GLN A 162 1.93 -2.12 -21.81
C GLN A 162 1.58 -1.93 -20.33
N GLU A 163 1.52 -3.04 -19.60
CA GLU A 163 1.41 -2.99 -18.14
C GLU A 163 2.68 -2.36 -17.54
N PRO A 164 2.54 -1.47 -16.54
CA PRO A 164 3.67 -0.85 -15.89
C PRO A 164 4.45 -1.88 -15.06
N TYR A 165 5.77 -1.72 -15.01
CA TYR A 165 6.65 -2.52 -14.16
C TYR A 165 6.63 -1.96 -12.73
N VAL A 166 6.02 -2.69 -11.79
CA VAL A 166 5.79 -2.24 -10.41
C VAL A 166 6.91 -2.71 -9.49
N VAL A 167 7.55 -1.74 -8.83
CA VAL A 167 8.63 -1.97 -7.87
C VAL A 167 8.16 -1.57 -6.48
N LEU A 168 8.12 -2.53 -5.55
CA LEU A 168 7.81 -2.25 -4.15
C LEU A 168 9.09 -1.92 -3.38
N CYS A 169 9.13 -0.74 -2.78
CA CYS A 169 10.33 -0.14 -2.22
C CYS A 169 10.26 -0.10 -0.68
N PHE A 170 11.29 -0.64 -0.03
CA PHE A 170 11.42 -0.70 1.42
C PHE A 170 12.54 0.21 1.91
N GLY A 171 12.21 1.21 2.73
CA GLY A 171 13.16 2.19 3.24
C GLY A 171 14.21 1.63 4.20
N GLY A 172 15.26 2.43 4.43
CA GLY A 172 16.22 2.19 5.51
C GLY A 172 15.73 2.71 6.86
N GLN A 173 16.57 2.53 7.88
CA GLN A 173 16.40 3.22 9.16
C GLN A 173 16.66 4.72 8.99
N ASP A 174 15.77 5.54 9.53
CA ASP A 174 15.88 6.99 9.54
C ASP A 174 15.87 7.50 10.97
N GLY A 175 17.03 7.94 11.45
CA GLY A 175 17.21 8.37 12.84
C GLY A 175 16.85 7.29 13.86
N LEU A 176 16.11 7.71 14.90
CA LEU A 176 15.68 6.87 16.03
C LEU A 176 14.16 6.74 16.12
N THR A 177 13.40 7.17 15.10
CA THR A 177 11.94 7.15 15.14
C THR A 177 11.41 6.07 14.19
N ALA A 178 10.42 5.32 14.66
CA ALA A 178 9.63 4.42 13.84
C ALA A 178 8.23 4.38 14.41
N HIS A 179 7.28 4.98 13.70
CA HIS A 179 5.90 5.04 14.15
C HIS A 179 4.93 5.05 12.97
N LEU A 180 3.69 4.70 13.27
CA LEU A 180 2.59 4.59 12.34
C LEU A 180 1.41 5.41 12.86
N SER A 181 0.61 5.95 11.95
CA SER A 181 -0.65 6.58 12.29
C SER A 181 -1.59 5.60 12.98
N LYS A 182 -2.02 5.96 14.20
CA LYS A 182 -3.05 5.21 14.93
C LYS A 182 -4.39 5.29 14.20
N VAL A 183 -4.72 6.45 13.63
CA VAL A 183 -5.96 6.63 12.84
C VAL A 183 -5.99 5.70 11.63
N LEU A 184 -4.87 5.53 10.92
CA LEU A 184 -4.81 4.59 9.81
C LEU A 184 -4.92 3.13 10.28
N TYR A 185 -4.23 2.79 11.36
CA TYR A 185 -4.31 1.47 11.98
C TYR A 185 -5.75 1.12 12.36
N ASP A 186 -6.45 2.00 13.08
CA ASP A 186 -7.83 1.77 13.55
C ASP A 186 -8.83 1.57 12.38
N ASN A 187 -8.53 2.11 11.19
CA ASN A 187 -9.40 2.07 10.02
C ASN A 187 -8.98 1.05 8.94
N SER A 188 -8.02 0.17 9.23
CA SER A 188 -7.57 -0.88 8.30
C SER A 188 -7.39 -2.22 9.01
N VAL A 189 -8.39 -3.09 8.93
CA VAL A 189 -8.34 -4.46 9.51
C VAL A 189 -7.15 -5.26 8.97
N LEU A 190 -6.79 -5.08 7.70
CA LEU A 190 -5.67 -5.76 7.07
C LEU A 190 -4.34 -5.35 7.71
N LEU A 191 -4.15 -4.04 7.94
CA LEU A 191 -2.96 -3.50 8.58
C LEU A 191 -2.88 -3.95 10.05
N GLN A 192 -4.00 -3.92 10.77
CA GLN A 192 -4.09 -4.42 12.14
C GLN A 192 -3.67 -5.89 12.23
N ARG A 193 -4.19 -6.73 11.34
CA ARG A 193 -3.89 -8.16 11.32
C ARG A 193 -2.38 -8.40 11.18
N HIS A 194 -1.75 -7.82 10.16
CA HIS A 194 -0.32 -8.03 9.91
C HIS A 194 0.58 -7.51 11.05
N LEU A 195 0.22 -6.40 11.68
CA LEU A 195 0.96 -5.87 12.83
C LEU A 195 0.77 -6.72 14.09
N HIS A 196 -0.44 -7.25 14.33
CA HIS A 196 -0.65 -8.20 15.43
C HIS A 196 0.12 -9.49 15.21
N GLU A 197 0.17 -10.02 13.98
CA GLU A 197 0.98 -11.19 13.65
C GLU A 197 2.47 -10.94 14.00
N CYS A 198 3.01 -9.77 13.65
CA CYS A 198 4.37 -9.38 14.05
C CYS A 198 4.53 -9.28 15.57
N SER A 199 3.57 -8.65 16.25
CA SER A 199 3.62 -8.49 17.70
C SER A 199 3.57 -9.83 18.43
N LEU A 200 2.74 -10.77 17.97
CA LEU A 200 2.65 -12.12 18.53
C LEU A 200 3.97 -12.88 18.37
N VAL A 201 4.64 -12.75 17.22
CA VAL A 201 5.96 -13.34 17.02
C VAL A 201 6.98 -12.74 17.99
N CYS A 202 6.99 -11.41 18.14
CA CYS A 202 7.86 -10.75 19.12
C CYS A 202 7.61 -11.28 20.54
N THR A 203 6.36 -11.27 21.01
CA THR A 203 6.05 -11.60 22.41
C THR A 203 6.09 -13.09 22.72
N GLU A 204 5.46 -13.92 21.89
CA GLU A 204 5.25 -15.34 22.19
C GLU A 204 6.38 -16.25 21.72
N LYS A 205 7.11 -15.86 20.66
CA LYS A 205 8.15 -16.69 20.05
C LYS A 205 9.57 -16.21 20.35
N LEU A 206 9.76 -14.90 20.49
CA LEU A 206 11.08 -14.30 20.70
C LEU A 206 11.28 -13.69 22.10
N SER A 207 10.24 -13.70 22.94
CA SER A 207 10.23 -13.10 24.27
C SER A 207 10.71 -11.63 24.26
N LEU A 208 10.33 -10.91 23.21
CA LEU A 208 10.55 -9.48 23.02
C LEU A 208 9.33 -8.68 23.50
N PRO A 209 9.49 -7.38 23.81
CA PRO A 209 8.37 -6.50 24.12
C PRO A 209 7.33 -6.46 22.99
N SER A 210 6.08 -6.20 23.36
CA SER A 210 5.01 -5.91 22.41
C SER A 210 5.37 -4.68 21.57
N LEU A 211 4.91 -4.66 20.32
CA LEU A 211 5.02 -3.49 19.45
C LEU A 211 4.11 -2.35 19.95
N PHE A 212 3.03 -2.69 20.65
CA PHE A 212 2.01 -1.75 21.12
C PHE A 212 2.21 -1.38 22.60
N PRO A 213 1.94 -0.12 22.99
CA PRO A 213 1.47 0.99 22.14
C PRO A 213 2.60 1.79 21.45
N THR A 214 3.87 1.42 21.67
CA THR A 214 5.05 2.17 21.23
C THR A 214 5.06 2.52 19.74
N ILE A 215 4.56 1.62 18.88
CA ILE A 215 4.44 1.83 17.43
C ILE A 215 3.64 3.09 17.02
N PHE A 216 2.81 3.64 17.91
CA PHE A 216 2.04 4.88 17.64
C PHE A 216 2.71 6.15 18.18
N SER A 217 3.84 6.02 18.89
CA SER A 217 4.52 7.16 19.49
C SER A 217 5.54 7.77 18.52
N PRO A 218 5.51 9.10 18.25
CA PRO A 218 6.52 9.76 17.43
C PRO A 218 7.87 9.91 18.16
N GLU A 219 7.94 9.58 19.45
CA GLU A 219 9.13 9.74 20.29
C GLU A 219 10.30 8.85 19.83
N PRO A 220 11.55 9.30 20.01
CA PRO A 220 12.74 8.49 19.73
C PRO A 220 12.76 7.18 20.54
N ILE A 221 12.97 6.05 19.85
CA ILE A 221 13.13 4.73 20.44
C ILE A 221 14.62 4.47 20.63
N LYS A 222 15.08 4.52 21.89
CA LYS A 222 16.50 4.35 22.25
C LYS A 222 16.98 2.91 22.12
N ASP A 223 16.12 1.94 22.43
CA ASP A 223 16.47 0.53 22.31
C ASP A 223 16.44 0.11 20.83
N ILE A 224 17.61 -0.20 20.28
CA ILE A 224 17.78 -0.54 18.86
C ILE A 224 16.99 -1.79 18.48
N VAL A 225 16.85 -2.75 19.40
CA VAL A 225 16.11 -4.00 19.15
C VAL A 225 14.64 -3.69 18.93
N THR A 226 14.04 -2.91 19.84
CA THR A 226 12.66 -2.42 19.74
C THR A 226 12.47 -1.57 18.48
N LEU A 227 13.38 -0.62 18.22
CA LEU A 227 13.33 0.23 17.02
C LEU A 227 13.32 -0.60 15.73
N HIS A 228 14.22 -1.58 15.63
CA HIS A 228 14.33 -2.44 14.45
C HIS A 228 13.11 -3.35 14.29
N CYS A 229 12.57 -3.92 15.38
CA CYS A 229 11.36 -4.73 15.32
C CYS A 229 10.14 -3.90 14.88
N ILE A 230 9.98 -2.68 15.40
CA ILE A 230 8.89 -1.78 14.99
C ILE A 230 9.05 -1.36 13.53
N LEU A 231 10.25 -0.92 13.11
CA LEU A 231 10.51 -0.51 11.73
C LEU A 231 10.22 -1.66 10.74
N PHE A 232 10.72 -2.86 11.03
CA PHE A 232 10.43 -4.07 10.24
C PHE A 232 8.92 -4.32 10.17
N SER A 233 8.24 -4.30 11.31
CA SER A 233 6.81 -4.65 11.38
C SER A 233 5.93 -3.65 10.61
N ILE A 234 6.24 -2.35 10.68
CA ILE A 234 5.55 -1.32 9.87
C ILE A 234 5.75 -1.60 8.38
N GLN A 235 7.00 -1.79 7.95
CA GLN A 235 7.32 -2.03 6.54
C GLN A 235 6.71 -3.34 6.02
N TYR A 236 6.79 -4.41 6.81
CA TYR A 236 6.21 -5.73 6.50
C TYR A 236 4.70 -5.61 6.36
N ALA A 237 4.02 -5.04 7.36
CA ALA A 237 2.57 -4.96 7.37
C ALA A 237 2.03 -4.09 6.23
N CYS A 238 2.70 -2.99 5.88
CA CYS A 238 2.31 -2.18 4.73
C CYS A 238 2.57 -2.91 3.40
N GLY A 239 3.73 -3.57 3.26
CA GLY A 239 4.05 -4.38 2.07
C GLY A 239 3.05 -5.52 1.85
N LYS A 240 2.74 -6.29 2.90
CA LYS A 240 1.72 -7.34 2.85
C LYS A 240 0.31 -6.78 2.58
N SER A 241 -0.03 -5.62 3.15
CA SER A 241 -1.32 -4.97 2.88
C SER A 241 -1.49 -4.63 1.40
N TRP A 242 -0.43 -4.14 0.72
CA TRP A 242 -0.46 -3.93 -0.73
C TRP A 242 -0.65 -5.24 -1.51
N LEU A 243 0.12 -6.29 -1.19
CA LEU A 243 0.03 -7.58 -1.87
C LEU A 243 -1.35 -8.24 -1.71
N ASP A 244 -1.89 -8.24 -0.50
CA ASP A 244 -3.20 -8.82 -0.21
C ASP A 244 -4.35 -8.01 -0.84
N CYS A 245 -4.14 -6.72 -1.11
CA CYS A 245 -5.03 -5.89 -1.94
C CYS A 245 -4.89 -6.15 -3.45
N GLY A 246 -4.13 -7.17 -3.84
CA GLY A 246 -3.97 -7.62 -5.22
C GLY A 246 -2.92 -6.84 -6.01
N LEU A 247 -2.07 -6.04 -5.35
CA LEU A 247 -0.95 -5.39 -6.04
C LEU A 247 -0.01 -6.46 -6.59
N LYS A 248 0.10 -6.52 -7.92
CA LYS A 248 1.14 -7.32 -8.59
C LYS A 248 2.44 -6.53 -8.56
N VAL A 249 3.49 -7.13 -7.99
CA VAL A 249 4.82 -6.55 -7.86
C VAL A 249 5.78 -7.36 -8.72
N ASP A 250 6.47 -6.70 -9.64
CA ASP A 250 7.44 -7.35 -10.52
C ASP A 250 8.81 -7.50 -9.85
N ARG A 251 9.12 -6.62 -8.90
CA ARG A 251 10.39 -6.62 -8.16
C ARG A 251 10.27 -5.86 -6.84
N MET A 252 11.04 -6.27 -5.84
CA MET A 252 11.23 -5.50 -4.62
C MET A 252 12.62 -4.88 -4.59
N ILE A 253 12.75 -3.72 -3.97
CA ILE A 253 14.06 -3.12 -3.64
C ILE A 253 14.03 -2.64 -2.20
N GLY A 254 15.11 -2.89 -1.47
CA GLY A 254 15.28 -2.41 -0.10
C GLY A 254 16.51 -1.53 0.03
N TYR A 255 16.41 -0.42 0.75
CA TYR A 255 17.57 0.39 1.11
C TYR A 255 18.13 -0.05 2.47
N SER A 256 19.37 -0.55 2.50
CA SER A 256 20.03 -1.07 3.70
C SER A 256 19.12 -2.02 4.50
N PHE A 257 18.61 -1.59 5.66
CA PHE A 257 17.65 -2.32 6.51
C PHE A 257 16.46 -2.87 5.73
N GLY A 258 15.89 -2.10 4.79
CA GLY A 258 14.70 -2.48 4.04
C GLY A 258 14.89 -3.75 3.20
N GLN A 259 16.12 -4.14 2.88
CA GLN A 259 16.38 -5.41 2.19
C GLN A 259 16.01 -6.61 3.07
N LEU A 260 16.19 -6.51 4.40
CA LEU A 260 15.77 -7.58 5.31
C LEU A 260 14.24 -7.71 5.38
N THR A 261 13.53 -6.58 5.32
CA THR A 261 12.07 -6.62 5.23
C THR A 261 11.61 -7.21 3.89
N ALA A 262 12.25 -6.81 2.79
CA ALA A 262 11.96 -7.34 1.46
C ALA A 262 12.13 -8.87 1.40
N LEU A 263 13.16 -9.44 2.06
CA LEU A 263 13.35 -10.90 2.14
C LEU A 263 12.15 -11.64 2.72
N CYS A 264 11.56 -11.07 3.78
CA CYS A 264 10.39 -11.68 4.41
C CYS A 264 9.15 -11.51 3.53
N VAL A 265 8.92 -10.30 3.00
CA VAL A 265 7.75 -10.03 2.15
C VAL A 265 7.79 -10.82 0.84
N ALA A 266 8.98 -11.09 0.30
CA ALA A 266 9.20 -11.93 -0.87
C ALA A 266 9.14 -13.44 -0.58
N GLY A 267 8.87 -13.86 0.66
CA GLY A 267 8.68 -15.26 1.04
C GLY A 267 9.96 -16.06 1.33
N SER A 268 11.15 -15.47 1.19
CA SER A 268 12.41 -16.19 1.42
C SER A 268 12.63 -16.51 2.89
N LEU A 269 12.22 -15.63 3.80
CA LEU A 269 12.22 -15.89 5.24
C LEU A 269 10.80 -15.86 5.79
N SER A 270 10.49 -16.78 6.71
CA SER A 270 9.26 -16.66 7.49
C SER A 270 9.28 -15.41 8.38
N LEU A 271 8.10 -14.96 8.82
CA LEU A 271 7.99 -13.82 9.72
C LEU A 271 8.79 -14.01 11.02
N PHE A 272 8.79 -15.22 11.58
CA PHE A 272 9.59 -15.60 12.74
C PHE A 272 11.09 -15.45 12.47
N GLU A 273 11.59 -16.01 11.38
CA GLU A 273 13.01 -15.97 11.03
C GLU A 273 13.51 -14.56 10.75
N ALA A 274 12.69 -13.76 10.05
CA ALA A 274 13.03 -12.38 9.76
C ALA A 274 13.11 -11.51 11.02
N LEU A 275 12.11 -11.59 11.92
CA LEU A 275 12.15 -10.89 13.21
C LEU A 275 13.28 -11.42 14.11
N ARG A 276 13.58 -12.71 14.08
CA ARG A 276 14.72 -13.31 14.78
C ARG A 276 16.04 -12.74 14.28
N LEU A 277 16.24 -12.66 12.96
CA LEU A 277 17.43 -12.08 12.33
C LEU A 277 17.58 -10.60 12.70
N VAL A 278 16.52 -9.82 12.49
CA VAL A 278 16.52 -8.37 12.72
C VAL A 278 16.82 -8.06 14.19
N SER A 279 16.13 -8.74 15.12
CA SER A 279 16.35 -8.54 16.55
C SER A 279 17.73 -9.01 17.03
N LYS A 280 18.21 -10.17 16.57
CA LYS A 280 19.55 -10.68 16.93
C LYS A 280 20.64 -9.74 16.40
N ARG A 281 20.55 -9.29 15.14
CA ARG A 281 21.50 -8.31 14.58
C ARG A 281 21.53 -7.02 15.38
N ALA A 282 20.36 -6.49 15.76
CA ALA A 282 20.26 -5.30 16.60
C ALA A 282 20.90 -5.51 17.99
N ARG A 283 20.65 -6.66 18.64
CA ARG A 283 21.27 -7.02 19.92
C ARG A 283 22.80 -7.09 19.83
N LEU A 284 23.34 -7.71 18.78
CA LEU A 284 24.78 -7.79 18.56
C LEU A 284 25.42 -6.40 18.45
N VAL A 285 24.81 -5.51 17.66
CA VAL A 285 25.28 -4.12 17.55
C VAL A 285 25.24 -3.41 18.91
N GLN A 286 24.16 -3.58 19.67
CA GLN A 286 24.01 -2.99 21.00
C GLN A 286 25.09 -3.47 21.97
N GLN A 287 25.39 -4.78 21.98
CA GLN A 287 26.35 -5.42 22.88
C GLN A 287 27.80 -5.02 22.59
N HIS A 288 28.18 -4.99 21.31
CA HIS A 288 29.57 -4.78 20.90
C HIS A 288 29.93 -3.29 20.77
N TYR A 289 28.98 -2.45 20.35
CA TYR A 289 29.27 -1.05 20.03
C TYR A 289 28.73 -0.03 21.02
N GLY A 290 27.84 -0.41 21.96
CA GLY A 290 27.45 0.38 23.14
C GLY A 290 27.70 1.89 23.04
N SER A 291 28.79 2.37 23.66
CA SER A 291 29.26 3.77 23.70
C SER A 291 30.33 4.15 22.67
N ARG A 292 30.84 3.19 21.87
CA ARG A 292 31.73 3.44 20.73
C ARG A 292 30.90 4.04 19.59
N ASN A 293 30.73 5.36 19.63
CA ASN A 293 29.92 6.08 18.64
C ASN A 293 30.63 6.08 17.27
N ALA A 294 30.29 5.12 16.42
CA ALA A 294 30.49 5.31 15.00
C ALA A 294 29.63 6.47 14.52
N ILE A 295 30.17 7.26 13.61
CA ILE A 295 29.47 8.37 13.01
C ILE A 295 29.16 8.00 11.59
N MET A 296 27.93 8.27 11.17
CA MET A 296 27.55 8.23 9.77
C MET A 296 27.43 9.66 9.25
N LEU A 297 28.14 9.96 8.17
CA LEU A 297 28.16 11.26 7.52
C LEU A 297 27.56 11.09 6.12
N ALA A 298 26.35 11.64 5.91
CA ALA A 298 25.83 11.81 4.56
C ALA A 298 26.61 12.94 3.89
N VAL A 299 27.11 12.71 2.68
CA VAL A 299 27.89 13.69 1.91
C VAL A 299 27.36 13.82 0.49
N GLU A 300 27.30 15.04 0.01
CA GLU A 300 27.17 15.38 -1.40
C GLU A 300 28.53 15.88 -1.90
N VAL A 301 29.20 15.09 -2.75
CA VAL A 301 30.54 15.39 -3.25
C VAL A 301 30.76 14.79 -4.64
N SER A 302 31.52 15.48 -5.50
CA SER A 302 31.79 15.02 -6.86
C SER A 302 32.75 13.83 -6.94
N ASP A 303 33.68 13.71 -5.99
CA ASP A 303 34.66 12.62 -5.93
C ASP A 303 34.91 12.22 -4.48
N VAL A 304 34.11 11.26 -4.00
CA VAL A 304 34.24 10.70 -2.64
C VAL A 304 35.58 9.98 -2.44
N GLY A 305 36.15 9.39 -3.49
CA GLY A 305 37.44 8.70 -3.41
C GLY A 305 38.60 9.67 -3.19
N ARG A 306 38.60 10.84 -3.85
CA ARG A 306 39.55 11.93 -3.57
C ARG A 306 39.36 12.49 -2.17
N LEU A 307 38.13 12.67 -1.71
CA LEU A 307 37.85 13.14 -0.35
C LEU A 307 38.49 12.22 0.71
N LEU A 308 38.27 10.91 0.60
CA LEU A 308 38.84 9.93 1.53
C LEU A 308 40.38 9.89 1.46
N ARG A 309 40.98 9.96 0.27
CA ARG A 309 42.45 10.01 0.12
C ARG A 309 43.07 11.23 0.79
N ILE A 310 42.44 12.40 0.69
CA ILE A 310 42.92 13.62 1.36
C ILE A 310 42.80 13.47 2.88
N ALA A 311 41.67 12.96 3.37
CA ALA A 311 41.47 12.72 4.80
C ALA A 311 42.50 11.74 5.37
N GLN A 312 42.80 10.67 4.63
CA GLN A 312 43.82 9.68 5.00
C GLN A 312 45.24 10.27 5.03
N GLN A 313 45.60 11.15 4.09
CA GLN A 313 46.89 11.84 4.09
C GLN A 313 47.05 12.79 5.29
N GLN A 314 45.95 13.35 5.78
CA GLN A 314 45.94 14.26 6.92
C GLN A 314 45.92 13.54 8.27
N HIS A 315 45.58 12.24 8.30
CA HIS A 315 45.42 11.48 9.53
C HIS A 315 45.91 10.03 9.37
N PRO A 316 47.09 9.65 9.93
CA PRO A 316 47.67 8.31 9.75
C PRO A 316 46.77 7.15 10.18
N ASP A 317 46.00 7.32 11.26
CA ASP A 317 45.08 6.29 11.79
C ASP A 317 43.67 6.38 11.18
N PHE A 318 43.55 6.94 9.97
CA PHE A 318 42.26 7.14 9.31
C PHE A 318 41.52 5.81 9.06
N SER A 319 40.30 5.73 9.59
CA SER A 319 39.45 4.54 9.52
C SER A 319 38.00 4.89 9.21
N ALA A 320 37.68 4.97 7.92
CA ALA A 320 36.32 5.15 7.44
C ALA A 320 36.04 4.28 6.19
N ASP A 321 34.78 3.90 6.02
CA ASP A 321 34.25 3.17 4.88
C ASP A 321 33.11 3.95 4.21
N ILE A 322 32.95 3.78 2.90
CA ILE A 322 31.73 4.22 2.21
C ILE A 322 30.66 3.16 2.51
N ALA A 323 29.68 3.53 3.32
CA ALA A 323 28.57 2.66 3.70
C ALA A 323 27.51 2.59 2.59
N CYS A 324 27.25 3.69 1.87
CA CYS A 324 26.23 3.75 0.83
C CYS A 324 26.65 4.57 -0.40
N TYR A 325 26.37 4.02 -1.58
CA TYR A 325 26.45 4.68 -2.88
C TYR A 325 25.02 4.97 -3.37
N ASN A 326 24.48 6.15 -3.00
CA ASN A 326 23.08 6.49 -3.18
C ASN A 326 22.78 7.18 -4.51
N GLY A 327 23.77 7.88 -5.06
CA GLY A 327 23.65 8.60 -6.32
C GLY A 327 25.02 9.06 -6.83
N PRO A 328 25.07 9.76 -7.97
CA PRO A 328 26.33 10.16 -8.61
C PRO A 328 27.25 10.99 -7.70
N GLN A 329 26.64 11.79 -6.83
CA GLN A 329 27.35 12.62 -5.85
C GLN A 329 26.87 12.38 -4.42
N ASN A 330 25.96 11.43 -4.18
CA ASN A 330 25.34 11.23 -2.86
C ASN A 330 25.85 9.94 -2.23
N PHE A 331 26.57 10.08 -1.12
CA PHE A 331 27.17 8.96 -0.40
C PHE A 331 26.89 9.04 1.09
N VAL A 332 27.01 7.90 1.78
CA VAL A 332 27.10 7.86 3.24
C VAL A 332 28.44 7.24 3.60
N ILE A 333 29.22 7.95 4.40
CA ILE A 333 30.50 7.49 4.92
C ILE A 333 30.30 7.16 6.40
N THR A 334 30.95 6.11 6.90
CA THR A 334 30.97 5.83 8.33
C THR A 334 32.37 5.56 8.83
N GLY A 335 32.66 6.04 10.03
CA GLY A 335 33.96 5.92 10.68
C GLY A 335 33.87 6.38 12.13
N ASP A 336 35.02 6.35 12.81
CA ASP A 336 35.15 6.97 14.12
C ASP A 336 35.12 8.51 14.06
N GLU A 337 35.01 9.16 15.22
CA GLU A 337 34.96 10.61 15.34
C GLU A 337 36.16 11.30 14.69
N MET A 338 37.37 10.76 14.87
CA MET A 338 38.60 11.34 14.32
C MET A 338 38.61 11.28 12.79
N SER A 339 38.18 10.15 12.22
CA SER A 339 38.12 9.94 10.78
C SER A 339 37.06 10.81 10.12
N ILE A 340 35.89 10.95 10.74
CA ILE A 340 34.86 11.88 10.22
C ILE A 340 35.33 13.33 10.30
N GLN A 341 35.99 13.75 11.39
CA GLN A 341 36.58 15.09 11.47
C GLN A 341 37.66 15.33 10.40
N ALA A 342 38.48 14.32 10.09
CA ALA A 342 39.45 14.40 9.00
C ALA A 342 38.77 14.59 7.64
N ILE A 343 37.64 13.92 7.40
CA ILE A 343 36.83 14.10 6.18
C ILE A 343 36.25 15.52 6.10
N GLU A 344 35.68 16.01 7.21
CA GLU A 344 35.14 17.37 7.27
C GLU A 344 36.23 18.42 6.99
N LYS A 345 37.45 18.23 7.50
CA LYS A 345 38.60 19.09 7.18
C LYS A 345 39.03 18.98 5.72
N ALA A 346 39.12 17.76 5.20
CA ALA A 346 39.46 17.49 3.80
C ALA A 346 38.45 18.10 2.81
N SER A 347 37.20 18.29 3.24
CA SER A 347 36.14 18.88 2.43
C SER A 347 36.43 20.30 1.95
N ALA A 348 37.32 21.04 2.63
CA ALA A 348 37.72 22.40 2.25
C ALA A 348 38.24 22.49 0.80
N VAL A 349 38.79 21.41 0.25
CA VAL A 349 39.28 21.32 -1.14
C VAL A 349 38.15 21.39 -2.17
N PHE A 350 36.93 20.98 -1.80
CA PHE A 350 35.76 20.92 -2.68
C PHE A 350 34.92 22.21 -2.67
N ARG A 351 35.26 23.18 -1.80
CA ARG A 351 34.62 24.50 -1.67
C ARG A 351 33.08 24.40 -1.68
N SER A 352 32.41 25.12 -2.58
CA SER A 352 30.95 25.21 -2.68
C SER A 352 30.25 23.92 -3.15
N ASN A 353 31.00 22.92 -3.60
CA ASN A 353 30.45 21.68 -4.18
C ASN A 353 30.47 20.53 -3.16
N PHE A 354 30.46 20.85 -1.88
CA PHE A 354 30.39 19.89 -0.79
C PHE A 354 29.25 20.25 0.16
N ARG A 355 28.41 19.26 0.49
CA ARG A 355 27.46 19.34 1.59
C ARG A 355 27.60 18.11 2.45
N SER A 356 27.43 18.25 3.75
CA SER A 356 27.44 17.11 4.64
C SER A 356 26.45 17.25 5.78
N THR A 357 26.01 16.12 6.31
CA THR A 357 25.15 16.05 7.49
C THR A 357 25.53 14.81 8.29
N ARG A 358 25.92 15.01 9.56
CA ARG A 358 26.10 13.91 10.50
C ARG A 358 24.72 13.35 10.85
N LEU A 359 24.54 12.06 10.64
CA LEU A 359 23.27 11.39 10.84
C LEU A 359 23.09 11.01 12.33
N ALA A 360 21.84 10.99 12.79
CA ALA A 360 21.53 10.67 14.18
C ALA A 360 21.73 9.19 14.53
N ASN A 361 21.76 8.30 13.53
CA ASN A 361 22.06 6.89 13.73
C ASN A 361 23.56 6.69 14.00
N ARG A 362 23.87 6.18 15.19
CA ARG A 362 25.25 5.94 15.64
C ARG A 362 25.72 4.51 15.43
N ASN A 363 25.00 3.75 14.61
CA ASN A 363 25.28 2.35 14.34
C ASN A 363 26.10 2.26 13.05
N ALA A 364 27.26 1.64 13.12
CA ALA A 364 28.24 1.56 12.04
C ALA A 364 27.87 0.57 10.91
N PHE A 365 26.58 0.47 10.56
CA PHE A 365 26.12 -0.49 9.55
C PHE A 365 26.88 -0.34 8.23
N GLN A 366 27.12 -1.46 7.56
CA GLN A 366 27.85 -1.52 6.28
C GLN A 366 29.29 -1.00 6.37
N SER A 367 30.01 -1.35 7.44
CA SER A 367 31.42 -0.99 7.61
C SER A 367 32.23 -2.00 8.42
N ARG A 368 33.56 -1.82 8.40
CA ARG A 368 34.54 -2.59 9.19
C ARG A 368 34.31 -2.51 10.68
N LEU A 369 33.64 -1.46 11.12
CA LEU A 369 33.22 -1.30 12.50
C LEU A 369 32.10 -2.27 12.88
N LEU A 370 31.76 -3.28 12.06
CA LEU A 370 30.93 -4.41 12.45
C LEU A 370 31.68 -5.75 12.37
N ASP A 371 33.00 -5.76 12.12
CA ASP A 371 33.77 -6.99 11.94
C ASP A 371 33.68 -7.92 13.17
N ASP A 372 33.64 -7.35 14.38
CA ASP A 372 33.55 -8.10 15.64
C ASP A 372 32.23 -8.87 15.79
N ILE A 373 31.14 -8.40 15.17
CA ILE A 373 29.83 -9.08 15.27
C ILE A 373 29.62 -10.14 14.19
N LEU A 374 30.46 -10.18 13.14
CA LEU A 374 30.26 -11.08 12.00
C LEU A 374 30.28 -12.57 12.37
N PRO A 375 31.15 -13.06 13.28
CA PRO A 375 31.13 -14.46 13.67
C PRO A 375 29.79 -14.89 14.28
N GLU A 376 29.27 -14.12 15.24
CA GLU A 376 27.98 -14.39 15.88
C GLU A 376 26.80 -14.21 14.92
N LEU A 377 26.87 -13.22 14.03
CA LEU A 377 25.86 -13.01 13.00
C LEU A 377 25.84 -14.17 11.99
N THR A 378 27.02 -14.72 11.64
CA THR A 378 27.14 -15.88 10.76
C THR A 378 26.47 -17.10 11.38
N GLN A 379 26.72 -17.36 12.67
CA GLN A 379 26.05 -18.43 13.39
C GLN A 379 24.52 -18.24 13.36
N ALA A 380 24.04 -17.05 13.72
CA ALA A 380 22.61 -16.75 13.69
C ALA A 380 21.99 -16.91 12.29
N ALA A 381 22.71 -16.52 11.23
CA ALA A 381 22.23 -16.62 9.86
C ALA A 381 22.16 -18.07 9.35
N ARG A 382 23.05 -18.97 9.84
CA ARG A 382 23.02 -20.41 9.51
C ARG A 382 21.84 -21.16 10.11
N GLU A 383 21.21 -20.60 11.14
CA GLU A 383 20.02 -21.17 11.78
C GLU A 383 18.71 -20.75 11.09
N LEU A 384 18.77 -19.95 10.03
CA LEU A 384 17.62 -19.50 9.25
C LEU A 384 17.38 -20.45 8.06
N HIS A 385 16.12 -20.69 7.73
CA HIS A 385 15.73 -21.48 6.57
C HIS A 385 15.30 -20.54 5.44
N PHE A 386 16.17 -20.39 4.44
CA PHE A 386 15.87 -19.61 3.25
C PHE A 386 15.05 -20.44 2.27
N LYS A 387 13.91 -19.90 1.85
CA LYS A 387 13.08 -20.42 0.76
C LYS A 387 13.36 -19.68 -0.54
N PRO A 388 13.06 -20.29 -1.70
CA PRO A 388 13.04 -19.58 -2.98
C PRO A 388 12.14 -18.34 -2.91
N LEU A 389 12.55 -17.27 -3.59
CA LEU A 389 11.78 -16.02 -3.65
C LEU A 389 10.50 -16.20 -4.46
N GLU A 390 9.38 -15.75 -3.90
CA GLU A 390 8.10 -15.64 -4.62
C GLU A 390 8.07 -14.38 -5.49
N ILE A 391 8.73 -13.31 -5.04
CA ILE A 391 8.88 -12.04 -5.76
C ILE A 391 10.37 -11.70 -5.81
N PRO A 392 10.95 -11.45 -7.01
CA PRO A 392 12.37 -11.13 -7.13
C PRO A 392 12.76 -9.88 -6.33
N ILE A 393 13.94 -9.91 -5.70
CA ILE A 393 14.53 -8.75 -5.02
C ILE A 393 15.68 -8.22 -5.86
N GLU A 394 15.77 -6.90 -6.02
CA GLU A 394 16.99 -6.25 -6.48
C GLU A 394 17.95 -6.06 -5.31
N ALA A 395 19.06 -6.80 -5.33
CA ALA A 395 20.13 -6.60 -4.37
C ALA A 395 20.75 -5.21 -4.51
N CYS A 396 20.95 -4.50 -3.41
CA CYS A 396 21.78 -3.30 -3.37
C CYS A 396 23.26 -3.66 -3.14
N SER A 397 23.76 -4.55 -3.99
CA SER A 397 25.13 -5.07 -3.97
C SER A 397 25.72 -5.04 -5.37
N ASN A 398 27.05 -5.07 -5.46
CA ASN A 398 27.83 -5.23 -6.68
C ASN A 398 28.39 -6.66 -6.84
N VAL A 399 28.32 -7.49 -5.79
CA VAL A 399 28.84 -8.87 -5.77
C VAL A 399 27.75 -9.92 -5.56
N ASP A 400 26.54 -9.49 -5.18
CA ASP A 400 25.39 -10.36 -4.98
C ASP A 400 24.19 -9.89 -5.79
N ASP A 401 23.45 -10.86 -6.32
CA ASP A 401 22.22 -10.67 -7.08
C ASP A 401 20.94 -10.93 -6.26
N TRP A 402 21.08 -11.59 -5.10
CA TRP A 402 19.99 -12.07 -4.24
C TRP A 402 18.97 -12.96 -4.97
N SER A 403 19.36 -13.62 -6.06
CA SER A 403 18.50 -14.61 -6.74
C SER A 403 18.21 -15.82 -5.85
N GLU A 404 19.22 -16.25 -5.11
CA GLU A 404 19.16 -17.24 -4.04
C GLU A 404 19.81 -16.69 -2.78
N MET A 405 19.22 -16.98 -1.61
CA MET A 405 19.70 -16.43 -0.34
C MET A 405 20.49 -17.46 0.47
N THR A 406 21.62 -17.01 1.01
CA THR A 406 22.48 -17.81 1.88
C THR A 406 22.85 -17.01 3.14
N PRO A 407 23.27 -17.69 4.22
CA PRO A 407 23.80 -17.02 5.42
C PRO A 407 24.90 -16.00 5.11
N GLU A 408 25.81 -16.33 4.18
CA GLU A 408 26.93 -15.48 3.78
C GLU A 408 26.47 -14.19 3.11
N LYS A 409 25.34 -14.23 2.36
CA LYS A 409 24.72 -13.02 1.78
C LYS A 409 24.16 -12.10 2.86
N ILE A 410 23.61 -12.63 3.97
CA ILE A 410 23.15 -11.83 5.12
C ILE A 410 24.30 -11.17 5.87
N VAL A 411 25.40 -11.91 6.07
CA VAL A 411 26.60 -11.38 6.73
C VAL A 411 27.23 -10.30 5.86
N ARG A 412 27.39 -10.55 4.55
CA ARG A 412 27.88 -9.55 3.60
C ARG A 412 26.97 -8.32 3.54
N HIS A 413 25.65 -8.47 3.54
CA HIS A 413 24.70 -7.35 3.61
C HIS A 413 24.92 -6.43 4.81
N SER A 414 25.29 -7.01 5.96
CA SER A 414 25.52 -6.24 7.18
C SER A 414 26.86 -5.50 7.16
N ARG A 415 27.82 -5.96 6.36
CA ARG A 415 29.21 -5.50 6.35
C ARG A 415 29.62 -4.67 5.12
N GLN A 416 29.12 -5.03 3.95
CA GLN A 416 29.51 -4.44 2.66
C GLN A 416 28.65 -3.22 2.34
N ALA A 417 29.19 -2.33 1.50
CA ALA A 417 28.52 -1.10 1.10
C ALA A 417 27.19 -1.37 0.37
N VAL A 418 26.23 -0.46 0.55
CA VAL A 418 24.96 -0.46 -0.18
C VAL A 418 25.13 0.21 -1.54
N HIS A 419 25.08 -0.58 -2.62
CA HIS A 419 25.14 -0.09 -4.00
C HIS A 419 23.73 0.27 -4.52
N PHE A 420 23.09 1.26 -3.88
CA PHE A 420 21.68 1.60 -4.12
C PHE A 420 21.45 2.19 -5.51
N MET A 421 22.30 3.13 -5.94
CA MET A 421 22.20 3.73 -7.28
C MET A 421 22.27 2.68 -8.39
N ASP A 422 23.22 1.76 -8.28
CA ASP A 422 23.42 0.71 -9.27
C ASP A 422 22.21 -0.24 -9.30
N ALA A 423 21.64 -0.58 -8.15
CA ALA A 423 20.42 -1.37 -8.07
C ALA A 423 19.23 -0.68 -8.77
N VAL A 424 19.01 0.61 -8.51
CA VAL A 424 17.95 1.39 -9.19
C VAL A 424 18.12 1.34 -10.71
N ARG A 425 19.32 1.64 -11.22
CA ARG A 425 19.61 1.62 -12.66
C ARG A 425 19.41 0.24 -13.28
N ARG A 426 19.77 -0.82 -12.57
CA ARG A 426 19.55 -2.20 -13.04
C ARG A 426 18.07 -2.56 -13.11
N VAL A 427 17.22 -2.04 -12.20
CA VAL A 427 15.76 -2.21 -12.33
C VAL A 427 15.23 -1.47 -13.55
N GLU A 428 15.67 -0.24 -13.79
CA GLU A 428 15.27 0.51 -14.98
C GLU A 428 15.65 -0.20 -16.27
N GLN A 429 16.88 -0.71 -16.36
CA GLN A 429 17.34 -1.45 -17.55
C GLN A 429 16.51 -2.71 -17.83
N ARG A 430 15.93 -3.33 -16.79
CA ARG A 430 15.08 -4.52 -16.94
C ARG A 430 13.65 -4.19 -17.36
N ALA A 431 13.15 -3.01 -17.00
CA ALA A 431 11.80 -2.60 -17.34
C ALA A 431 11.71 -2.19 -18.82
N LYS A 432 10.82 -2.86 -19.57
CA LYS A 432 10.56 -2.60 -21.00
C LYS A 432 9.63 -1.41 -21.26
N GLY A 433 9.10 -0.78 -20.20
CA GLY A 433 8.13 0.30 -20.25
C GLY A 433 8.18 1.16 -18.98
N SER A 434 7.06 1.79 -18.62
CA SER A 434 7.01 2.64 -17.43
C SER A 434 7.25 1.88 -16.14
N VAL A 435 8.01 2.47 -15.23
CA VAL A 435 8.34 1.91 -13.92
C VAL A 435 7.57 2.65 -12.85
N ILE A 436 6.87 1.93 -11.98
CA ILE A 436 6.20 2.49 -10.82
C ILE A 436 7.02 2.13 -9.59
N TRP A 437 7.59 3.14 -8.95
CA TRP A 437 8.30 3.02 -7.69
C TRP A 437 7.34 3.34 -6.55
N LEU A 438 6.82 2.30 -5.91
CA LEU A 438 5.87 2.42 -4.80
C LEU A 438 6.58 2.19 -3.47
N GLU A 439 6.57 3.17 -2.58
CA GLU A 439 6.99 2.94 -1.21
C GLU A 439 5.99 2.04 -0.50
N ALA A 440 6.49 1.02 0.22
CA ALA A 440 5.65 0.13 1.01
C ALA A 440 4.74 0.88 1.99
N GLY A 441 5.25 1.90 2.70
CA GLY A 441 4.43 2.67 3.66
C GLY A 441 5.16 3.29 4.86
N SER A 442 6.50 3.20 4.91
CA SER A 442 7.28 3.62 6.09
C SER A 442 7.53 5.13 6.22
N GLY A 443 7.18 5.94 5.20
CA GLY A 443 7.52 7.36 5.15
C GLY A 443 9.01 7.65 5.16
N SER A 444 9.78 6.80 4.49
CA SER A 444 11.24 6.88 4.34
C SER A 444 11.64 7.73 3.13
N ALA A 445 12.92 8.11 3.06
CA ALA A 445 13.47 8.86 1.94
C ALA A 445 13.72 8.04 0.66
N ILE A 446 13.31 6.76 0.61
CA ILE A 446 13.70 5.86 -0.50
C ILE A 446 13.21 6.36 -1.87
N ILE A 447 11.99 6.89 -1.96
CA ILE A 447 11.45 7.38 -3.24
C ILE A 447 12.22 8.63 -3.74
N PRO A 448 12.43 9.68 -2.94
CA PRO A 448 13.33 10.79 -3.31
C PRO A 448 14.79 10.36 -3.59
N MET A 449 15.26 9.25 -3.00
CA MET A 449 16.58 8.70 -3.31
C MET A 449 16.59 8.03 -4.68
N ILE A 450 15.54 7.28 -5.03
CA ILE A 450 15.38 6.66 -6.36
C ILE A 450 15.35 7.76 -7.42
N GLU A 451 14.51 8.79 -7.24
CA GLU A 451 14.39 9.90 -8.20
C GLU A 451 15.74 10.56 -8.51
N ARG A 452 16.64 10.67 -7.52
CA ARG A 452 18.01 11.19 -7.70
C ARG A 452 19.02 10.19 -8.27
N ALA A 453 18.74 8.90 -8.20
CA ALA A 453 19.63 7.83 -8.67
C ALA A 453 19.46 7.51 -10.17
N VAL A 454 18.27 7.79 -10.70
CA VAL A 454 17.91 7.64 -12.11
C VAL A 454 18.73 8.61 -12.97
N TYR A 455 19.21 8.14 -14.12
CA TYR A 455 20.21 8.84 -14.95
C TYR A 455 19.62 10.00 -15.76
N GLU A 456 18.33 9.96 -16.08
CA GLU A 456 17.62 10.94 -16.91
C GLU A 456 16.22 11.20 -16.33
N ASN A 457 15.73 12.45 -16.42
CA ASN A 457 14.32 12.74 -16.20
C ASN A 457 13.51 12.17 -17.37
N ASP A 458 13.37 10.85 -17.40
CA ASP A 458 12.51 10.13 -18.32
C ASP A 458 11.10 10.01 -17.69
N ASP A 459 10.11 10.53 -18.42
CA ASP A 459 8.68 10.51 -18.07
C ASP A 459 8.10 9.07 -17.93
N ARG A 460 8.91 8.04 -18.19
CA ARG A 460 8.57 6.63 -17.91
C ARG A 460 8.41 6.33 -16.42
N ASN A 461 9.05 7.07 -15.52
CA ASN A 461 9.09 6.75 -14.09
C ASN A 461 7.93 7.42 -13.34
N VAL A 462 7.25 6.65 -12.49
CA VAL A 462 6.20 7.14 -11.59
C VAL A 462 6.63 6.88 -10.16
N TYR A 463 6.85 7.95 -9.40
CA TYR A 463 7.28 7.91 -8.01
C TYR A 463 6.09 8.05 -7.07
N ILE A 464 5.87 7.08 -6.18
CA ILE A 464 4.76 7.06 -5.23
C ILE A 464 5.31 6.86 -3.81
N ALA A 465 5.59 7.97 -3.14
CA ALA A 465 5.89 7.96 -1.71
C ALA A 465 4.62 7.75 -0.89
N THR A 466 4.73 6.99 0.19
CA THR A 466 3.57 6.61 1.02
C THR A 466 3.89 6.89 2.50
N PRO A 467 3.98 8.17 2.92
CA PRO A 467 4.25 8.51 4.32
C PRO A 467 3.00 8.32 5.19
N LEU A 468 2.99 7.26 5.99
CA LEU A 468 1.84 6.85 6.82
C LEU A 468 2.06 7.09 8.33
N ARG A 469 3.11 7.84 8.69
CA ARG A 469 3.55 8.05 10.08
C ARG A 469 2.56 8.90 10.90
N TYR A 470 2.04 9.98 10.31
CA TYR A 470 1.28 11.00 11.03
C TYR A 470 -0.21 10.96 10.69
N ASP A 471 -1.06 10.97 11.74
CA ASP A 471 -2.52 10.87 11.63
C ASP A 471 -3.14 11.89 10.68
N ALA A 472 -2.68 13.14 10.70
CA ALA A 472 -3.26 14.22 9.91
C ALA A 472 -3.30 13.94 8.40
N ASN A 473 -2.40 13.11 7.87
CA ASN A 473 -2.27 12.87 6.43
C ASN A 473 -2.20 11.39 6.03
N ALA A 474 -2.15 10.44 6.98
CA ALA A 474 -1.91 9.04 6.63
C ALA A 474 -3.01 8.44 5.73
N GLN A 475 -4.29 8.69 6.03
CA GLN A 475 -5.40 8.24 5.17
C GLN A 475 -5.35 8.90 3.79
N LEU A 476 -5.13 10.21 3.73
CA LEU A 476 -4.94 10.96 2.49
C LEU A 476 -3.79 10.41 1.64
N ASN A 477 -2.64 10.12 2.26
CA ASN A 477 -1.47 9.64 1.55
C ASN A 477 -1.70 8.23 0.98
N LEU A 478 -2.36 7.35 1.72
CA LEU A 478 -2.77 6.04 1.20
C LEU A 478 -3.78 6.17 0.05
N ALA A 479 -4.78 7.05 0.19
CA ALA A 479 -5.77 7.32 -0.85
C ALA A 479 -5.12 7.89 -2.12
N LYS A 480 -4.17 8.82 -1.97
CA LYS A 480 -3.38 9.37 -3.09
C LYS A 480 -2.54 8.31 -3.77
N ALA A 481 -1.83 7.47 -3.00
CA ALA A 481 -1.03 6.37 -3.55
C ALA A 481 -1.91 5.40 -4.35
N THR A 482 -3.07 5.03 -3.80
CA THR A 482 -4.04 4.16 -4.47
C THR A 482 -4.59 4.78 -5.75
N SER A 483 -4.99 6.06 -5.70
CA SER A 483 -5.47 6.82 -6.85
C SER A 483 -4.40 6.92 -7.95
N ARG A 484 -3.12 7.10 -7.57
CA ARG A 484 -1.99 7.15 -8.50
C ARG A 484 -1.66 5.79 -9.12
N LEU A 485 -1.82 4.70 -8.38
CA LEU A 485 -1.73 3.35 -8.92
C LEU A 485 -2.84 3.10 -9.95
N TRP A 486 -4.08 3.45 -9.61
CA TRP A 486 -5.21 3.34 -10.54
C TRP A 486 -5.04 4.19 -11.79
N SER A 487 -4.59 5.44 -11.68
CA SER A 487 -4.33 6.32 -12.83
C SER A 487 -3.24 5.76 -13.75
N SER A 488 -2.33 4.96 -13.20
CA SER A 488 -1.24 4.32 -13.94
C SER A 488 -1.63 2.96 -14.52
N GLY A 489 -2.90 2.56 -14.40
CA GLY A 489 -3.42 1.29 -14.91
C GLY A 489 -3.19 0.08 -14.00
N VAL A 490 -2.66 0.30 -12.78
CA VAL A 490 -2.40 -0.80 -11.83
C VAL A 490 -3.69 -1.21 -11.13
N ARG A 491 -3.99 -2.51 -11.19
CA ARG A 491 -5.14 -3.10 -10.51
C ARG A 491 -4.76 -3.44 -9.07
N THR A 492 -5.18 -2.59 -8.13
CA THR A 492 -5.05 -2.83 -6.69
C THR A 492 -6.29 -2.33 -5.94
N GLN A 493 -6.58 -2.85 -4.76
CA GLN A 493 -7.63 -2.34 -3.89
C GLN A 493 -7.08 -1.29 -2.91
N PHE A 494 -7.93 -0.34 -2.52
CA PHE A 494 -7.64 0.52 -1.38
C PHE A 494 -7.70 -0.33 -0.11
N TRP A 495 -6.73 -0.24 0.81
CA TRP A 495 -6.67 -1.20 1.93
C TRP A 495 -7.95 -1.23 2.77
N PRO A 496 -8.55 -0.08 3.15
CA PRO A 496 -9.86 -0.06 3.80
C PRO A 496 -10.99 -0.77 3.04
N PHE A 497 -10.90 -0.95 1.72
CA PHE A 497 -11.91 -1.63 0.91
C PHE A 497 -11.66 -3.14 0.73
N HIS A 498 -10.64 -3.70 1.39
CA HIS A 498 -10.37 -5.14 1.36
C HIS A 498 -11.56 -5.97 1.87
N SER A 499 -11.74 -7.17 1.32
CA SER A 499 -12.89 -8.05 1.61
C SER A 499 -13.04 -8.41 3.10
N SER A 500 -11.94 -8.42 3.86
CA SER A 500 -11.95 -8.66 5.31
C SER A 500 -12.76 -7.64 6.11
N GLN A 501 -13.06 -6.47 5.53
CA GLN A 501 -13.86 -5.42 6.17
C GLN A 501 -14.99 -4.90 5.27
N SER A 502 -15.41 -5.68 4.26
CA SER A 502 -16.50 -5.29 3.35
C SER A 502 -17.83 -5.08 4.05
N ALA A 503 -18.06 -5.74 5.20
CA ALA A 503 -19.26 -5.60 6.02
C ALA A 503 -19.42 -4.20 6.64
N SER A 504 -18.35 -3.39 6.64
CA SER A 504 -18.36 -2.01 7.15
C SER A 504 -18.94 -1.00 6.14
N TYR A 505 -19.22 -1.44 4.90
CA TYR A 505 -19.75 -0.59 3.83
C TYR A 505 -21.12 -1.06 3.37
N ASN A 506 -22.03 -0.10 3.15
CA ASN A 506 -23.34 -0.40 2.60
C ASN A 506 -23.26 -0.59 1.09
N TRP A 507 -24.00 -1.55 0.57
CA TRP A 507 -24.15 -1.72 -0.87
C TRP A 507 -25.13 -0.69 -1.42
N VAL A 508 -24.62 0.33 -2.11
CA VAL A 508 -25.42 1.43 -2.67
C VAL A 508 -25.71 1.17 -4.14
N ASN A 509 -26.98 1.23 -4.55
CA ASN A 509 -27.34 1.06 -5.95
C ASN A 509 -26.98 2.32 -6.76
N LEU A 510 -25.72 2.40 -7.20
CA LEU A 510 -25.25 3.46 -8.09
C LEU A 510 -25.81 3.27 -9.49
N SER A 511 -26.01 4.39 -10.19
CA SER A 511 -26.43 4.36 -11.59
C SER A 511 -25.50 3.49 -12.45
N PRO A 512 -26.02 2.81 -13.48
CA PRO A 512 -25.21 1.99 -14.38
C PRO A 512 -24.29 2.86 -15.25
N CYS A 513 -23.22 2.24 -15.77
CA CYS A 513 -22.35 2.88 -16.75
C CYS A 513 -23.13 3.36 -17.97
N GLN A 514 -22.75 4.52 -18.51
CA GLN A 514 -23.43 5.13 -19.65
C GLN A 514 -22.84 4.60 -20.97
N PHE A 515 -23.72 4.06 -21.82
CA PHE A 515 -23.35 3.59 -23.15
C PHE A 515 -23.43 4.74 -24.16
N LYS A 516 -22.44 4.82 -25.06
CA LYS A 516 -22.56 5.67 -26.24
C LYS A 516 -23.72 5.13 -27.07
N LYS A 517 -24.78 5.93 -27.20
CA LYS A 517 -25.94 5.57 -28.02
C LYS A 517 -25.55 5.75 -29.49
N THR A 518 -25.30 4.63 -30.16
CA THR A 518 -25.15 4.58 -31.61
C THR A 518 -26.34 3.81 -32.16
N ARG A 519 -27.04 4.39 -33.15
CA ARG A 519 -28.11 3.70 -33.85
C ARG A 519 -27.44 2.76 -34.85
N TYR A 520 -27.54 1.46 -34.60
CA TYR A 520 -27.06 0.42 -35.50
C TYR A 520 -28.17 -0.01 -36.45
#